data_AF-A0A3S1BSS8-F1
#
_entry.id   AF-A0A3S1BSS8-F1
#
_cell.length_a   1.000
_cell.length_b   1.000
_cell.length_c   1.000
_cell.angle_alpha   90.00
_cell.angle_beta   90.00
_cell.angle_gamma   90.00
#
_symmetry.space_group_name_H-M   'P 1'
#
loop_
_entity.id
_entity.type
_entity.pdbx_description
1 polymer ?
#
loop_
_entity_poly.entity_id
_entity_poly.type
_entity_poly.pdbx_seq_one_letter_code
_entity_poly.pdbx_strand_id
1 'polypeptide(L)'
;MDDYYKYIHDTSKSLETKIDEQADEFWQWSKNQKQIYEWEANYSEWGLINTLLSRLVHSTDFTQWNQRTLNNILFLVARDNECEMLVDTLSENPSCLIYLSREGLKYQDDSARWQFAHYLSKTEEHPEAEELILRYCSDHAEYVRRRALLALGFIKSTYAEEKAIEAWNSNMEYPKIAALETLYQVKSTQLEKYLQLGLNDSFEHVKRNSERLISQLEK
;
A
#
# COMPACT_ATOMS: atom_id res chain seq x y z
N MET A 1 -5.55 14.81 27.29
CA MET A 1 -5.79 13.37 27.57
C MET A 1 -7.24 13.15 28.00
N ASP A 2 -7.76 13.91 28.97
CA ASP A 2 -9.17 13.84 29.39
C ASP A 2 -10.18 14.17 28.29
N ASP A 3 -9.84 15.09 27.38
CA ASP A 3 -10.76 15.50 26.30
C ASP A 3 -10.84 14.48 25.16
N TYR A 4 -9.75 13.78 24.84
CA TYR A 4 -9.77 12.67 23.88
C TYR A 4 -10.57 11.50 24.41
N TYR A 5 -10.40 11.15 25.68
CA TYR A 5 -11.20 10.09 26.29
C TYR A 5 -12.70 10.41 26.16
N LYS A 6 -13.12 11.63 26.51
CA LYS A 6 -14.51 12.06 26.35
C LYS A 6 -14.97 11.99 24.89
N TYR A 7 -14.19 12.53 23.95
CA TYR A 7 -14.56 12.51 22.53
C TYR A 7 -14.67 11.09 21.97
N ILE A 8 -13.70 10.23 22.26
CA ILE A 8 -13.66 8.83 21.82
C ILE A 8 -14.87 8.05 22.37
N HIS A 9 -15.23 8.28 23.63
CA HIS A 9 -16.33 7.59 24.31
C HIS A 9 -17.70 8.28 24.21
N ASP A 10 -17.79 9.45 23.57
CA ASP A 10 -19.06 10.13 23.32
C ASP A 10 -19.97 9.28 22.42
N THR A 11 -21.09 8.81 22.94
CA THR A 11 -22.04 7.96 22.20
C THR A 11 -23.03 8.77 21.35
N SER A 12 -22.98 10.11 21.40
CA SER A 12 -23.87 10.97 20.61
C SER A 12 -23.50 11.01 19.12
N LYS A 13 -22.26 10.65 18.78
CA LYS A 13 -21.76 10.55 17.40
C LYS A 13 -21.25 9.13 17.11
N SER A 14 -21.52 8.65 15.91
CA SER A 14 -20.96 7.39 15.41
C SER A 14 -19.44 7.50 15.18
N LEU A 15 -18.74 6.37 15.10
CA LEU A 15 -17.29 6.38 14.81
C LEU A 15 -17.00 6.91 13.40
N GLU A 16 -17.87 6.62 12.43
CA GLU A 16 -17.83 7.15 11.06
C GLU A 16 -17.90 8.68 11.07
N THR A 17 -18.82 9.25 11.86
CA THR A 17 -18.96 10.70 11.98
C THR A 17 -17.68 11.33 12.56
N LYS A 18 -17.08 10.69 13.56
CA LYS A 18 -15.86 11.20 14.21
C LYS A 18 -14.65 11.15 13.29
N ILE A 19 -14.45 10.05 12.56
CA ILE A 19 -13.34 9.95 11.61
C ILE A 19 -13.53 10.96 10.45
N ASP A 20 -14.77 11.19 10.00
CA ASP A 20 -15.08 12.17 8.97
C ASP A 20 -14.77 13.61 9.42
N GLU A 21 -15.15 13.97 10.65
CA GLU A 21 -14.81 15.27 11.25
C GLU A 21 -13.30 15.47 11.33
N GLN A 22 -12.57 14.45 11.81
CA GLN A 22 -11.11 14.52 11.91
C GLN A 22 -10.41 14.56 10.55
N ALA A 23 -10.93 13.86 9.55
CA ALA A 23 -10.42 13.94 8.18
C ALA A 23 -10.62 15.34 7.59
N ASP A 24 -11.77 15.97 7.83
CA ASP A 24 -12.06 17.34 7.37
C ASP A 24 -11.14 18.37 8.05
N GLU A 25 -10.96 18.26 9.37
CA GLU A 25 -10.06 19.14 10.14
C GLU A 25 -8.61 18.99 9.69
N PHE A 26 -8.14 17.74 9.53
CA PHE A 26 -6.82 17.44 9.00
C PHE A 26 -6.64 18.00 7.58
N TRP A 27 -7.64 17.84 6.70
CA TRP A 27 -7.60 18.39 5.35
C TRP A 27 -7.48 19.93 5.37
N GLN A 28 -8.24 20.63 6.21
CA GLN A 28 -8.12 22.09 6.32
C GLN A 28 -6.73 22.51 6.82
N TRP A 29 -6.23 21.83 7.85
CA TRP A 29 -4.89 22.07 8.39
C TRP A 29 -3.81 21.84 7.32
N SER A 30 -3.94 20.78 6.52
CA SER A 30 -2.96 20.35 5.52
C SER A 30 -2.66 21.37 4.42
N LYS A 31 -3.62 22.25 4.10
CA LYS A 31 -3.48 23.26 3.04
C LYS A 31 -2.37 24.28 3.31
N ASN A 32 -2.01 24.46 4.57
CA ASN A 32 -0.98 25.40 5.00
C ASN A 32 0.34 24.70 5.38
N GLN A 33 0.46 23.41 5.09
CA GLN A 33 1.63 22.61 5.46
C GLN A 33 2.54 22.37 4.25
N LYS A 34 3.83 22.32 4.53
CA LYS A 34 4.80 21.79 3.58
C LYS A 34 4.82 20.27 3.72
N GLN A 35 4.42 19.57 2.67
CA GLN A 35 4.31 18.11 2.66
C GLN A 35 5.67 17.49 2.35
N ILE A 36 6.50 17.33 3.38
CA ILE A 36 7.84 16.73 3.30
C ILE A 36 8.03 15.78 4.48
N TYR A 37 8.59 14.59 4.23
CA TYR A 37 8.75 13.57 5.27
C TYR A 37 7.39 13.19 5.90
N GLU A 38 7.40 12.73 7.16
CA GLU A 38 6.23 12.42 8.00
C GLU A 38 5.52 13.71 8.47
N TRP A 39 5.13 14.56 7.52
CA TRP A 39 4.56 15.88 7.84
C TRP A 39 3.20 15.78 8.52
N GLU A 40 2.43 14.74 8.22
CA GLU A 40 1.12 14.44 8.81
C GLU A 40 1.21 14.27 10.33
N ALA A 41 2.33 13.75 10.84
CA ALA A 41 2.57 13.62 12.28
C ALA A 41 2.70 14.98 13.01
N ASN A 42 2.87 16.09 12.27
CA ASN A 42 2.83 17.43 12.85
C ASN A 42 1.39 17.91 13.15
N TYR A 43 0.37 17.20 12.68
CA TYR A 43 -1.00 17.47 13.06
C TYR A 43 -1.25 16.96 14.49
N SER A 44 -1.68 17.84 15.39
CA SER A 44 -1.82 17.50 16.82
C SER A 44 -2.79 16.35 17.07
N GLU A 45 -3.80 16.19 16.21
CA GLU A 45 -4.83 15.16 16.33
C GLU A 45 -4.53 13.89 15.51
N TRP A 46 -3.33 13.75 14.93
CA TRP A 46 -2.98 12.56 14.14
C TRP A 46 -3.08 11.26 14.96
N GLY A 47 -2.67 11.29 16.23
CA GLY A 47 -2.84 10.15 17.14
C GLY A 47 -4.32 9.80 17.40
N LEU A 48 -5.21 10.79 17.39
CA LEU A 48 -6.65 10.57 17.51
C LEU A 48 -7.21 9.90 16.25
N ILE A 49 -6.78 10.31 15.05
CA ILE A 49 -7.14 9.65 13.78
C ILE A 49 -6.77 8.17 13.82
N ASN A 50 -5.54 7.84 14.20
CA ASN A 50 -5.08 6.45 14.34
C ASN A 50 -6.00 5.65 15.30
N THR A 51 -6.31 6.24 16.46
CA THR A 51 -7.17 5.60 17.47
C THR A 51 -8.60 5.39 16.96
N LEU A 52 -9.17 6.38 16.27
CA LEU A 52 -10.52 6.31 15.72
C LEU A 52 -10.60 5.28 14.60
N LEU A 53 -9.61 5.23 13.69
CA LEU A 53 -9.57 4.25 12.62
C LEU A 53 -9.47 2.83 13.19
N SER A 54 -8.56 2.60 14.14
CA SER A 54 -8.45 1.29 14.80
C SER A 54 -9.78 0.88 15.43
N ARG A 55 -10.46 1.76 16.17
CA ARG A 55 -11.78 1.42 16.72
C ARG A 55 -12.82 1.16 15.62
N LEU A 56 -12.84 1.96 14.57
CA LEU A 56 -13.78 1.79 13.46
C LEU A 56 -13.63 0.41 12.81
N VAL A 57 -12.40 0.00 12.50
CA VAL A 57 -12.06 -1.30 11.88
C VAL A 57 -12.49 -2.49 12.75
N HIS A 58 -12.36 -2.38 14.07
CA HIS A 58 -12.63 -3.50 14.99
C HIS A 58 -14.05 -3.55 15.55
N SER A 59 -14.82 -2.46 15.47
CA SER A 59 -16.11 -2.36 16.17
C SER A 59 -17.30 -1.98 15.30
N THR A 60 -17.11 -1.78 14.00
CA THR A 60 -18.19 -1.48 13.06
C THR A 60 -18.17 -2.42 11.86
N ASP A 61 -19.30 -2.53 11.18
CA ASP A 61 -19.41 -3.26 9.92
C ASP A 61 -19.00 -2.34 8.77
N PHE A 62 -17.82 -2.58 8.19
CA PHE A 62 -17.26 -1.78 7.09
C PHE A 62 -18.15 -1.76 5.84
N THR A 63 -19.08 -2.72 5.68
CA THR A 63 -20.02 -2.72 4.55
C THR A 63 -21.10 -1.65 4.67
N GLN A 64 -21.26 -1.05 5.86
CA GLN A 64 -22.23 0.01 6.14
C GLN A 64 -21.61 1.42 6.06
N TRP A 65 -20.29 1.53 5.89
CA TRP A 65 -19.65 2.83 5.76
C TRP A 65 -20.10 3.51 4.46
N ASN A 66 -20.51 4.78 4.57
CA ASN A 66 -20.93 5.53 3.41
C ASN A 66 -19.73 5.98 2.56
N GLN A 67 -19.99 6.45 1.33
CA GLN A 67 -18.92 6.85 0.40
C GLN A 67 -18.02 7.98 0.94
N ARG A 68 -18.55 8.90 1.76
CA ARG A 68 -17.74 9.97 2.37
C ARG A 68 -16.70 9.35 3.31
N THR A 69 -17.13 8.46 4.19
CA THR A 69 -16.23 7.76 5.12
C THR A 69 -15.18 6.94 4.39
N LEU A 70 -15.57 6.22 3.34
CA LEU A 70 -14.63 5.48 2.49
C LEU A 70 -13.58 6.41 1.86
N ASN A 71 -14.01 7.52 1.25
CA ASN A 71 -13.12 8.49 0.62
C ASN A 71 -12.19 9.16 1.65
N ASN A 72 -12.68 9.46 2.84
CA ASN A 72 -11.89 10.06 3.91
C ASN A 72 -10.83 9.11 4.44
N ILE A 73 -11.14 7.82 4.60
CA ILE A 73 -10.13 6.80 4.96
C ILE A 73 -9.07 6.68 3.86
N LEU A 74 -9.47 6.62 2.59
CA LEU A 74 -8.53 6.59 1.46
C LEU A 74 -7.64 7.83 1.41
N PHE A 75 -8.20 9.02 1.69
CA PHE A 75 -7.43 10.26 1.81
C PHE A 75 -6.41 10.19 2.95
N LEU A 76 -6.81 9.75 4.14
CA LEU A 76 -5.92 9.65 5.29
C LEU A 76 -4.79 8.65 5.03
N VAL A 77 -5.10 7.47 4.49
CA VAL A 77 -4.09 6.48 4.07
C VAL A 77 -3.13 7.10 3.06
N ALA A 78 -3.61 7.86 2.07
CA ALA A 78 -2.76 8.51 1.09
C ALA A 78 -1.77 9.52 1.69
N ARG A 79 -2.02 10.03 2.89
CA ARG A 79 -1.16 10.99 3.60
C ARG A 79 -0.22 10.31 4.58
N ASP A 80 -0.56 9.11 5.05
CA ASP A 80 0.30 8.26 5.87
C ASP A 80 1.26 7.39 5.01
N ASN A 81 1.79 7.97 3.94
CA ASN A 81 2.53 7.21 2.91
C ASN A 81 4.02 7.03 3.23
N GLU A 82 4.47 7.40 4.42
CA GLU A 82 5.84 7.14 4.90
C GLU A 82 5.87 6.10 6.02
N CYS A 83 4.95 6.19 6.99
CA CYS A 83 4.89 5.23 8.10
C CYS A 83 3.97 4.03 7.83
N GLU A 84 2.97 4.18 6.95
CA GLU A 84 2.04 3.11 6.54
C GLU A 84 1.21 2.54 7.72
N MET A 85 1.04 3.29 8.82
CA MET A 85 0.35 2.88 10.06
C MET A 85 -1.15 2.66 9.85
N LEU A 86 -1.81 3.52 9.07
CA LEU A 86 -3.24 3.46 8.82
C LEU A 86 -3.58 2.26 7.94
N VAL A 87 -2.83 2.01 6.86
CA VAL A 87 -3.04 0.82 6.02
C VAL A 87 -2.67 -0.47 6.77
N ASP A 88 -1.69 -0.43 7.68
CA ASP A 88 -1.38 -1.56 8.56
C ASP A 88 -2.54 -1.87 9.51
N THR A 89 -3.14 -0.85 10.13
CA THR A 89 -4.36 -0.98 10.94
C THR A 89 -5.51 -1.59 10.13
N LEU A 90 -5.71 -1.17 8.87
CA LEU A 90 -6.73 -1.76 8.00
C LEU A 90 -6.45 -3.25 7.73
N SER A 91 -5.19 -3.65 7.64
CA SER A 91 -4.79 -5.04 7.37
C SER A 91 -5.05 -6.00 8.53
N GLU A 92 -5.26 -5.49 9.75
CA GLU A 92 -5.70 -6.28 10.91
C GLU A 92 -7.09 -6.90 10.70
N ASN A 93 -7.88 -6.35 9.78
CA ASN A 93 -9.14 -6.93 9.29
C ASN A 93 -9.06 -7.18 7.76
N PRO A 94 -8.64 -8.39 7.33
CA PRO A 94 -8.44 -8.69 5.91
C PRO A 94 -9.63 -8.38 5.00
N SER A 95 -10.86 -8.64 5.45
CA SER A 95 -12.06 -8.36 4.66
C SER A 95 -12.31 -6.85 4.50
N CYS A 96 -11.99 -6.05 5.52
CA CYS A 96 -12.03 -4.59 5.43
C CYS A 96 -10.96 -4.08 4.44
N LEU A 97 -9.74 -4.59 4.52
CA LEU A 97 -8.66 -4.23 3.59
C LEU A 97 -9.03 -4.57 2.14
N ILE A 98 -9.59 -5.76 1.89
CA ILE A 98 -10.07 -6.18 0.57
C ILE A 98 -11.17 -5.24 0.06
N TYR A 99 -12.13 -4.91 0.92
CA TYR A 99 -13.22 -4.00 0.58
C TYR A 99 -12.68 -2.62 0.17
N LEU A 100 -11.83 -2.01 1.00
CA LEU A 100 -11.22 -0.71 0.71
C LEU A 100 -10.26 -0.77 -0.49
N SER A 101 -9.58 -1.90 -0.73
CA SER A 101 -8.73 -2.07 -1.91
C SER A 101 -9.55 -2.01 -3.20
N ARG A 102 -10.79 -2.51 -3.22
CA ARG A 102 -11.70 -2.38 -4.38
C ARG A 102 -12.08 -0.93 -4.64
N GLU A 103 -12.30 -0.16 -3.58
CA GLU A 103 -12.57 1.27 -3.68
C GLU A 103 -11.32 2.06 -4.09
N GLY A 104 -10.16 1.69 -3.55
CA GLY A 104 -8.85 2.26 -3.85
C GLY A 104 -8.49 2.19 -5.34
N LEU A 105 -8.89 1.14 -6.06
CA LEU A 105 -8.66 1.02 -7.51
C LEU A 105 -9.25 2.18 -8.32
N LYS A 106 -10.30 2.83 -7.81
CA LYS A 106 -10.97 3.97 -8.46
C LYS A 106 -10.48 5.32 -7.90
N TYR A 107 -9.66 5.29 -6.85
CA TYR A 107 -9.25 6.48 -6.14
C TYR A 107 -8.11 7.20 -6.87
N GLN A 108 -8.18 8.52 -6.95
CA GLN A 108 -7.28 9.31 -7.80
C GLN A 108 -5.84 9.37 -7.29
N ASP A 109 -5.63 9.26 -5.98
CA ASP A 109 -4.33 9.44 -5.36
C ASP A 109 -3.51 8.15 -5.36
N ASP A 110 -2.40 8.15 -6.09
CA ASP A 110 -1.52 6.99 -6.20
C ASP A 110 -0.84 6.64 -4.87
N SER A 111 -0.71 7.60 -3.95
CA SER A 111 -0.16 7.38 -2.61
C SER A 111 -1.00 6.41 -1.78
N ALA A 112 -2.32 6.42 -1.94
CA ALA A 112 -3.18 5.39 -1.35
C ALA A 112 -3.08 4.08 -2.13
N ARG A 113 -3.16 4.14 -3.47
CA ARG A 113 -3.23 2.94 -4.30
C ARG A 113 -2.01 2.03 -4.15
N TRP A 114 -0.81 2.59 -4.07
CA TRP A 114 0.40 1.76 -3.93
C TRP A 114 0.44 1.04 -2.57
N GLN A 115 -0.09 1.67 -1.52
CA GLN A 115 -0.17 1.07 -0.18
C GLN A 115 -1.11 -0.13 -0.20
N PHE A 116 -2.32 0.00 -0.75
CA PHE A 116 -3.24 -1.13 -0.90
C PHE A 116 -2.65 -2.24 -1.78
N ALA A 117 -2.03 -1.88 -2.91
CA ALA A 117 -1.36 -2.84 -3.79
C ALA A 117 -0.29 -3.68 -3.07
N HIS A 118 0.44 -3.07 -2.13
CA HIS A 118 1.44 -3.75 -1.31
C HIS A 118 0.79 -4.59 -0.20
N TYR A 119 -0.11 -3.99 0.58
CA TYR A 119 -0.66 -4.61 1.80
C TYR A 119 -1.61 -5.77 1.53
N LEU A 120 -2.18 -5.88 0.33
CA LEU A 120 -2.93 -7.08 -0.09
C LEU A 120 -2.13 -8.38 0.03
N SER A 121 -0.79 -8.31 0.00
CA SER A 121 0.08 -9.47 0.26
C SER A 121 -0.02 -10.02 1.69
N LYS A 122 -0.45 -9.20 2.67
CA LYS A 122 -0.72 -9.64 4.05
C LYS A 122 -2.06 -10.37 4.19
N THR A 123 -2.85 -10.42 3.12
CA THR A 123 -4.18 -11.04 3.08
C THR A 123 -4.24 -12.20 2.09
N GLU A 124 -3.13 -12.91 1.88
CA GLU A 124 -2.99 -13.94 0.85
C GLU A 124 -4.00 -15.10 0.97
N GLU A 125 -4.48 -15.38 2.18
CA GLU A 125 -5.53 -16.38 2.44
C GLU A 125 -6.92 -15.94 1.94
N HIS A 126 -7.11 -14.65 1.63
CA HIS A 126 -8.37 -14.13 1.13
C HIS A 126 -8.51 -14.39 -0.39
N PRO A 127 -9.61 -15.00 -0.86
CA PRO A 127 -9.73 -15.46 -2.24
C PRO A 127 -9.64 -14.34 -3.30
N GLU A 128 -10.05 -13.12 -2.96
CA GLU A 128 -9.97 -11.95 -3.86
C GLU A 128 -8.60 -11.25 -3.88
N ALA A 129 -7.66 -11.61 -2.99
CA ALA A 129 -6.41 -10.84 -2.81
C ALA A 129 -5.54 -10.82 -4.07
N GLU A 130 -5.25 -12.00 -4.64
CA GLU A 130 -4.43 -12.11 -5.86
C GLU A 130 -5.06 -11.39 -7.05
N GLU A 131 -6.38 -11.51 -7.24
CA GLU A 131 -7.10 -10.82 -8.31
C GLU A 131 -6.97 -9.30 -8.19
N LEU A 132 -7.08 -8.76 -6.97
CA LEU A 132 -6.92 -7.32 -6.75
C LEU A 132 -5.49 -6.85 -6.98
N ILE A 133 -4.48 -7.63 -6.56
CA ILE A 133 -3.08 -7.31 -6.85
C ILE A 133 -2.85 -7.27 -8.37
N LEU A 134 -3.38 -8.24 -9.12
CA LEU A 134 -3.29 -8.25 -10.59
C LEU A 134 -3.93 -7.02 -11.24
N ARG A 135 -5.05 -6.52 -10.69
CA ARG A 135 -5.65 -5.26 -11.13
C ARG A 135 -4.74 -4.07 -10.87
N TYR A 136 -4.07 -4.00 -9.72
CA TYR A 136 -3.07 -2.97 -9.44
C TYR A 136 -1.81 -3.08 -10.30
N CYS A 137 -1.43 -4.27 -10.80
CA CYS A 137 -0.37 -4.40 -11.81
C CYS A 137 -0.69 -3.68 -13.12
N SER A 138 -1.95 -3.32 -13.36
CA SER A 138 -2.40 -2.56 -14.54
C SER A 138 -2.63 -1.06 -14.26
N ASP A 139 -2.23 -0.56 -13.08
CA ASP A 139 -2.40 0.85 -12.70
C ASP A 139 -1.63 1.79 -13.65
N HIS A 140 -2.09 3.03 -13.79
CA HIS A 140 -1.43 4.03 -14.64
C HIS A 140 -0.13 4.54 -14.00
N ALA A 141 -0.05 4.61 -12.67
CA ALA A 141 1.14 5.02 -11.95
C ALA A 141 2.15 3.86 -11.88
N GLU A 142 3.38 4.09 -12.34
CA GLU A 142 4.45 3.08 -12.30
C GLU A 142 4.69 2.55 -10.89
N TYR A 143 4.68 3.44 -9.89
CA TYR A 143 4.97 3.04 -8.53
C TYR A 143 3.94 2.06 -7.98
N VAL A 144 2.65 2.26 -8.29
CA VAL A 144 1.58 1.33 -7.93
C VAL A 144 1.79 -0.03 -8.58
N ARG A 145 2.08 -0.07 -9.89
CA ARG A 145 2.37 -1.32 -10.60
C ARG A 145 3.55 -2.06 -10.00
N ARG A 146 4.61 -1.34 -9.64
CA ARG A 146 5.81 -1.88 -9.00
C ARG A 146 5.51 -2.48 -7.64
N ARG A 147 4.72 -1.81 -6.80
CA ARG A 147 4.32 -2.33 -5.48
C ARG A 147 3.44 -3.57 -5.60
N ALA A 148 2.53 -3.59 -6.58
CA ALA A 148 1.71 -4.76 -6.90
C ALA A 148 2.56 -5.96 -7.37
N LEU A 149 3.55 -5.74 -8.24
CA LEU A 149 4.46 -6.79 -8.71
C LEU A 149 5.24 -7.45 -7.56
N LEU A 150 5.72 -6.65 -6.61
CA LEU A 150 6.39 -7.17 -5.42
C LEU A 150 5.44 -7.97 -4.53
N ALA A 151 4.17 -7.55 -4.42
CA ALA A 151 3.14 -8.30 -3.72
C ALA A 151 2.88 -9.67 -4.37
N LEU A 152 2.81 -9.76 -5.70
CA LEU A 152 2.69 -11.04 -6.41
C LEU A 152 3.87 -11.99 -6.12
N GLY A 153 5.09 -11.45 -6.08
CA GLY A 153 6.28 -12.22 -5.74
C GLY A 153 6.28 -12.71 -4.28
N PHE A 154 5.76 -11.90 -3.37
CA PHE A 154 5.62 -12.26 -1.96
C PHE A 154 4.67 -13.46 -1.79
N ILE A 155 3.46 -13.38 -2.34
CA ILE A 155 2.43 -14.42 -2.24
C ILE A 155 2.69 -15.64 -3.14
N LYS A 156 3.83 -15.67 -3.85
CA LYS A 156 4.21 -16.75 -4.80
C LYS A 156 3.17 -16.99 -5.89
N SER A 157 2.57 -15.91 -6.38
CA SER A 157 1.59 -15.96 -7.46
C SER A 157 2.16 -16.66 -8.69
N THR A 158 1.32 -17.47 -9.35
CA THR A 158 1.71 -18.11 -10.62
C THR A 158 1.89 -17.10 -11.77
N TYR A 159 1.32 -15.89 -11.63
CA TYR A 159 1.45 -14.78 -12.58
C TYR A 159 2.71 -13.93 -12.36
N ALA A 160 3.44 -14.14 -11.27
CA ALA A 160 4.54 -13.28 -10.87
C ALA A 160 5.71 -13.28 -11.88
N GLU A 161 6.06 -14.43 -12.47
CA GLU A 161 7.13 -14.53 -13.47
C GLU A 161 6.79 -13.73 -14.73
N GLU A 162 5.56 -13.88 -15.24
CA GLU A 162 5.07 -13.13 -16.42
C GLU A 162 5.10 -11.62 -16.16
N LYS A 163 4.55 -11.17 -15.02
CA LYS A 163 4.52 -9.74 -14.67
C LYS A 163 5.89 -9.16 -14.39
N ALA A 164 6.83 -9.94 -13.86
CA ALA A 164 8.21 -9.52 -13.71
C ALA A 164 8.88 -9.31 -15.08
N ILE A 165 8.65 -10.21 -16.04
CA ILE A 165 9.18 -10.07 -17.41
C ILE A 165 8.61 -8.82 -18.09
N GLU A 166 7.30 -8.56 -17.95
CA GLU A 166 6.68 -7.31 -18.44
C GLU A 166 7.35 -6.07 -17.83
N ALA A 167 7.54 -6.05 -16.51
CA ALA A 167 8.17 -4.94 -15.81
C ALA A 167 9.62 -4.72 -16.24
N TRP A 168 10.40 -5.78 -16.45
CA TRP A 168 11.74 -5.69 -17.01
C TRP A 168 11.74 -5.00 -18.38
N ASN A 169 10.81 -5.41 -19.25
CA ASN A 169 10.72 -4.91 -20.62
C ASN A 169 10.21 -3.46 -20.72
N SER A 170 9.72 -2.87 -19.63
CA SER A 170 9.41 -1.44 -19.57
C SER A 170 10.63 -0.52 -19.74
N ASN A 171 11.84 -1.09 -19.60
CA ASN A 171 13.12 -0.41 -19.70
C ASN A 171 13.31 0.77 -18.70
N MET A 172 12.60 0.72 -17.57
CA MET A 172 12.76 1.68 -16.47
C MET A 172 13.55 1.04 -15.32
N GLU A 173 14.39 1.82 -14.64
CA GLU A 173 15.30 1.34 -13.58
C GLU A 173 14.58 0.58 -12.47
N TYR A 174 13.58 1.21 -11.84
CA TYR A 174 12.91 0.62 -10.69
C TYR A 174 12.00 -0.58 -11.01
N PRO A 175 11.24 -0.61 -12.12
CA PRO A 175 10.57 -1.81 -12.59
C PRO A 175 11.51 -3.00 -12.85
N LYS A 176 12.72 -2.76 -13.40
CA LYS A 176 13.72 -3.83 -13.57
C LYS A 176 14.20 -4.38 -12.23
N ILE A 177 14.44 -3.51 -11.25
CA ILE A 177 14.80 -3.94 -9.90
C ILE A 177 13.69 -4.84 -9.32
N ALA A 178 12.44 -4.37 -9.36
CA ALA A 178 11.30 -5.15 -8.87
C ALA A 178 11.10 -6.47 -9.63
N ALA A 179 11.34 -6.49 -10.94
CA ALA A 179 11.32 -7.71 -11.73
C ALA A 179 12.34 -8.74 -11.20
N LEU A 180 13.59 -8.33 -10.96
CA LEU A 180 14.62 -9.23 -10.42
C LEU A 180 14.25 -9.77 -9.03
N GLU A 181 13.74 -8.92 -8.15
CA GLU A 181 13.27 -9.34 -6.81
C GLU A 181 12.14 -10.36 -6.93
N THR A 182 11.14 -10.09 -7.77
CA THR A 182 10.00 -10.98 -7.94
C THR A 182 10.42 -12.33 -8.53
N LEU A 183 11.28 -12.33 -9.57
CA LEU A 183 11.83 -13.58 -10.14
C LEU A 183 12.62 -14.38 -9.10
N TYR A 184 13.40 -13.70 -8.26
CA TYR A 184 14.13 -14.32 -7.15
C TYR A 184 13.18 -14.93 -6.13
N GLN A 185 12.19 -14.17 -5.69
CA GLN A 185 11.19 -14.59 -4.71
C GLN A 185 10.41 -15.83 -5.15
N VAL A 186 10.03 -15.93 -6.42
CA VAL A 186 9.29 -17.09 -6.95
C VAL A 186 10.18 -18.21 -7.45
N LYS A 187 11.50 -18.10 -7.28
CA LYS A 187 12.49 -19.07 -7.77
C LYS A 187 12.29 -19.38 -9.26
N SER A 188 12.03 -18.33 -10.03
CA SER A 188 11.72 -18.45 -11.45
C SER A 188 12.88 -19.08 -12.22
N THR A 189 12.57 -19.92 -13.19
CA THR A 189 13.58 -20.55 -14.06
C THR A 189 14.31 -19.54 -14.94
N GLN A 190 13.71 -18.36 -15.12
CA GLN A 190 14.26 -17.26 -15.92
C GLN A 190 15.23 -16.37 -15.14
N LEU A 191 15.36 -16.57 -13.82
CA LEU A 191 16.12 -15.66 -12.94
C LEU A 191 17.57 -15.48 -13.39
N GLU A 192 18.27 -16.59 -13.67
CA GLU A 192 19.68 -16.57 -14.08
C GLU A 192 19.90 -15.68 -15.31
N LYS A 193 19.05 -15.85 -16.33
CA LYS A 193 19.07 -15.04 -17.54
C LYS A 193 18.95 -13.54 -17.22
N TYR A 194 17.97 -13.16 -16.39
CA TYR A 194 17.73 -11.74 -16.08
C TYR A 194 18.80 -11.14 -15.17
N LEU A 195 19.40 -11.92 -14.27
CA LEU A 195 20.56 -11.48 -13.47
C LEU A 195 21.74 -11.13 -14.37
N GLN A 196 22.06 -11.98 -15.36
CA GLN A 196 23.14 -11.72 -16.33
C GLN A 196 22.88 -10.47 -17.18
N LEU A 197 21.62 -10.24 -17.58
CA LEU A 197 21.25 -8.99 -18.25
C LEU A 197 21.44 -7.78 -17.31
N GLY A 198 21.05 -7.91 -16.04
CA GLY A 198 21.18 -6.84 -15.04
C GLY A 198 22.61 -6.45 -14.70
N LEU A 199 23.56 -7.40 -14.69
CA LEU A 199 24.99 -7.11 -14.52
C LEU A 199 25.54 -6.18 -15.62
N ASN A 200 24.93 -6.22 -16.80
CA ASN A 200 25.33 -5.42 -17.96
C ASN A 200 24.40 -4.22 -18.20
N ASP A 201 23.46 -3.93 -17.29
CA ASP A 201 22.45 -2.88 -17.50
C ASP A 201 23.06 -1.47 -17.42
N SER A 202 22.47 -0.51 -18.14
CA SER A 202 22.90 0.90 -18.06
C SER A 202 22.64 1.51 -16.68
N PHE A 203 21.63 1.01 -15.96
CA PHE A 203 21.25 1.51 -14.64
C PHE A 203 22.10 0.87 -13.54
N GLU A 204 22.82 1.73 -12.80
CA GLU A 204 23.73 1.29 -11.73
C GLU A 204 22.99 0.63 -10.57
N HIS A 205 21.74 1.01 -10.30
CA HIS A 205 20.95 0.34 -9.26
C HIS A 205 20.49 -1.07 -9.70
N VAL A 206 20.26 -1.30 -10.99
CA VAL A 206 19.93 -2.64 -11.51
C VAL A 206 21.14 -3.56 -11.39
N LYS A 207 22.34 -3.10 -11.77
CA LYS A 207 23.60 -3.85 -11.61
C LYS A 207 23.83 -4.29 -10.17
N ARG A 208 23.80 -3.33 -9.23
CA ARG A 208 23.99 -3.60 -7.81
C ARG A 208 22.95 -4.58 -7.25
N ASN A 209 21.70 -4.49 -7.73
CA ASN A 209 20.69 -5.45 -7.32
C ASN A 209 20.98 -6.87 -7.82
N SER A 210 21.41 -7.01 -9.08
CA SER A 210 21.83 -8.31 -9.63
C SER A 210 22.97 -8.92 -8.83
N GLU A 211 24.04 -8.15 -8.55
CA GLU A 211 25.18 -8.60 -7.76
C GLU A 211 24.77 -9.08 -6.36
N ARG A 212 23.88 -8.31 -5.69
CA ARG A 212 23.33 -8.65 -4.39
C ARG A 212 22.56 -9.97 -4.43
N LEU A 213 21.69 -10.16 -5.42
CA LEU A 213 20.88 -11.37 -5.57
C LEU A 213 21.74 -12.61 -5.91
N ILE A 214 22.76 -12.46 -6.77
CA ILE A 214 23.74 -13.53 -7.06
C ILE A 214 24.44 -13.95 -5.77
N SER A 215 24.93 -12.98 -4.98
CA SER A 215 25.59 -13.24 -3.69
C SER A 215 24.67 -13.92 -2.67
N GLN A 216 23.34 -13.80 -2.80
CA GLN A 216 22.36 -14.49 -1.95
C GLN A 216 22.09 -15.93 -2.40
N LEU A 217 22.28 -16.24 -3.68
CA LEU A 217 22.11 -17.61 -4.22
C LEU A 217 23.32 -18.50 -3.94
N GLU A 218 24.50 -17.91 -3.72
CA GLU A 218 25.75 -18.62 -3.42
C GLU A 218 25.92 -19.00 -1.95
N LYS A 219 25.01 -18.55 -1.07
CA LYS A 219 24.99 -18.87 0.36
C LYS A 219 24.08 -20.05 0.66
#